data_AF-A0A6Y6EER9-F1
#
_entry.id   AF-A0A6Y6EER9-F1
#
_cell.length_a   1.000
_cell.length_b   1.000
_cell.length_c   1.000
_cell.angle_alpha   90.00
_cell.angle_beta   90.00
_cell.angle_gamma   90.00
#
_symmetry.space_group_name_H-M   'P 1'
#
loop_
_entity.id
_entity.type
_entity.pdbx_description
1 polymer ?
#
loop_
_entity_poly.entity_id
_entity_poly.type
_entity_poly.pdbx_seq_one_letter_code
_entity_poly.pdbx_strand_id
1 'polypeptide(L)'
;TGCTNNNLKKEDIPEDMFAIIYGSDSIKKYEHGQMELTKNINSGCIEALVFLSEEDPEKYSDYINDYHKIAEGYRFLDDNRTFMNKDSIELLVRGLNVKKDVLCSRVKFESFQHLKNKFQ
;
A
#
# COMPACT_ATOMS: atom_id res chain seq x y z
N THR A 1 -8.50 -33.71 15.39
CA THR A 1 -8.17 -32.34 15.87
C THR A 1 -6.96 -31.86 15.09
N GLY A 2 -7.18 -31.14 13.98
CA GLY A 2 -6.10 -30.63 13.14
C GLY A 2 -5.85 -29.15 13.42
N CYS A 3 -4.74 -28.83 14.10
CA CYS A 3 -4.22 -27.47 14.12
C CYS A 3 -3.13 -27.40 13.05
N THR A 4 -3.49 -26.89 11.87
CA THR A 4 -2.51 -26.54 10.84
C THR A 4 -1.72 -25.33 11.31
N ASN A 5 -0.39 -25.40 11.20
CA ASN A 5 0.52 -24.27 11.36
C ASN A 5 0.09 -23.16 10.39
N ASN A 6 -0.46 -22.06 10.93
CA ASN A 6 -1.11 -21.00 10.16
C ASN A 6 -0.31 -19.69 10.25
N ASN A 7 0.91 -19.71 9.73
CA ASN A 7 1.68 -18.49 9.55
C ASN A 7 1.11 -17.72 8.36
N LEU A 8 0.52 -16.54 8.60
CA LEU A 8 0.35 -15.52 7.56
C LEU A 8 1.74 -15.20 7.00
N LYS A 9 1.86 -15.13 5.68
CA LYS A 9 3.15 -15.03 5.02
C LYS A 9 3.48 -13.58 4.72
N LYS A 10 4.76 -13.29 4.55
CA LYS A 10 5.25 -11.94 4.22
C LYS A 10 4.65 -11.39 2.89
N GLU A 11 4.11 -12.29 2.08
CA GLU A 11 3.32 -12.04 0.86
C GLU A 11 2.01 -11.26 1.10
N ASP A 12 1.54 -11.17 2.35
CA ASP A 12 0.28 -10.51 2.71
C ASP A 12 0.41 -8.98 2.88
N ILE A 13 1.63 -8.44 2.88
CA ILE A 13 1.89 -6.99 2.88
C ILE A 13 2.05 -6.53 1.42
N PRO A 14 1.26 -5.56 0.95
CA PRO A 14 1.40 -5.02 -0.40
C PRO A 14 2.81 -4.47 -0.66
N GLU A 15 3.36 -4.77 -1.84
CA GLU A 15 4.72 -4.36 -2.23
C GLU A 15 4.93 -2.84 -2.20
N ASP A 16 3.90 -2.08 -2.56
CA ASP A 16 3.91 -0.61 -2.53
C ASP A 16 4.03 -0.04 -1.10
N MET A 17 3.64 -0.81 -0.09
CA MET A 17 3.78 -0.45 1.33
C MET A 17 5.14 -0.83 1.90
N PHE A 18 5.80 -1.87 1.36
CA PHE A 18 7.12 -2.32 1.82
C PHE A 18 8.17 -1.20 1.80
N ALA A 19 8.20 -0.42 0.73
CA ALA A 19 9.15 0.67 0.56
C ALA A 19 9.04 1.73 1.66
N ILE A 20 7.80 2.04 2.05
CA ILE A 20 7.49 3.05 3.07
C ILE A 20 7.77 2.52 4.47
N ILE A 21 7.43 1.25 4.74
CA ILE A 21 7.59 0.64 6.06
C ILE A 21 9.07 0.46 6.42
N TYR A 22 9.89 -0.01 5.48
CA TYR A 22 11.26 -0.45 5.79
C TYR A 22 12.37 0.46 5.23
N GLY A 23 12.05 1.47 4.43
CA GLY A 23 13.02 2.40 3.84
C GLY A 23 13.91 1.81 2.73
N SER A 24 14.59 2.68 1.98
CA SER A 24 15.27 2.38 0.71
C SER A 24 16.40 1.34 0.79
N ASP A 25 17.11 1.24 1.91
CA ASP A 25 18.21 0.27 2.05
C ASP A 25 17.70 -1.17 2.30
N SER A 26 16.51 -1.30 2.90
CA SER A 26 15.84 -2.58 3.14
C SER A 26 15.19 -3.12 1.87
N ILE A 27 14.76 -2.23 0.97
CA ILE A 27 14.22 -2.54 -0.35
C ILE A 27 15.27 -3.24 -1.22
N LYS A 28 16.50 -2.71 -1.30
CA LYS A 28 17.58 -3.32 -2.09
C LYS A 28 17.88 -4.77 -1.69
N LYS A 29 17.71 -5.09 -0.41
CA LYS A 29 17.90 -6.45 0.13
C LYS A 29 16.73 -7.38 -0.19
N TYR A 30 15.53 -6.84 -0.42
CA TYR A 30 14.33 -7.58 -0.80
C TYR A 30 14.23 -7.78 -2.32
N GLU A 31 14.54 -6.75 -3.12
CA GLU A 31 14.56 -6.78 -4.58
C GLU A 31 15.51 -7.84 -5.15
N HIS A 32 16.65 -8.09 -4.47
CA HIS A 32 17.59 -9.14 -4.85
C HIS A 32 17.01 -10.56 -4.75
N GLY A 33 15.89 -10.74 -4.02
CA GLY A 33 15.23 -12.03 -3.81
C GLY A 33 13.97 -12.28 -4.65
N GLN A 34 13.42 -11.29 -5.36
CA GLN A 34 12.15 -11.42 -6.10
C GLN A 34 12.14 -10.71 -7.47
N MET A 35 13.14 -11.02 -8.31
CA MET A 35 13.12 -10.60 -9.71
C MET A 35 12.23 -11.55 -10.54
N GLU A 36 10.90 -11.49 -10.42
CA GLU A 36 9.99 -11.93 -11.50
C GLU A 36 8.48 -11.57 -11.38
N LEU A 37 8.05 -10.65 -10.50
CA LEU A 37 6.61 -10.30 -10.40
C LEU A 37 6.28 -8.80 -10.36
N THR A 38 7.25 -7.93 -10.62
CA THR A 38 7.09 -6.47 -10.63
C THR A 38 6.69 -5.92 -11.99
N LYS A 39 5.68 -6.50 -12.65
CA LYS A 39 5.21 -5.95 -13.94
C LYS A 39 3.70 -5.81 -14.13
N ASN A 40 2.81 -6.16 -13.19
CA ASN A 40 1.38 -6.06 -13.56
C ASN A 40 0.28 -5.86 -12.50
N ILE A 41 0.52 -5.53 -11.22
CA ILE A 41 -0.62 -5.49 -10.26
C ILE A 41 -0.77 -4.19 -9.40
N ASN A 42 0.21 -3.29 -9.31
CA ASN A 42 0.08 -2.04 -8.52
C ASN A 42 0.55 -0.73 -9.22
N SER A 43 0.97 -0.79 -10.48
CA SER A 43 1.74 0.27 -11.18
C SER A 43 0.92 1.47 -11.70
N GLY A 44 -0.07 1.92 -10.95
CA GLY A 44 -0.75 3.18 -11.32
C GLY A 44 -1.37 3.97 -10.18
N CYS A 45 -1.34 3.49 -8.94
CA CYS A 45 -1.89 4.26 -7.82
C CYS A 45 -0.88 5.27 -7.30
N ILE A 46 0.35 4.82 -7.03
CA ILE A 46 1.44 5.68 -6.59
C ILE A 46 1.80 6.67 -7.70
N GLU A 47 1.88 6.22 -8.94
CA GLU A 47 2.18 7.09 -10.09
C GLU A 47 1.10 8.17 -10.26
N ALA A 48 -0.17 7.81 -10.10
CA ALA A 48 -1.29 8.74 -10.12
C ALA A 48 -1.24 9.74 -8.94
N LEU A 49 -0.88 9.27 -7.74
CA LEU A 49 -0.72 10.11 -6.56
C LEU A 49 0.43 11.10 -6.73
N VAL A 50 1.59 10.63 -7.21
CA VAL A 50 2.75 11.47 -7.53
C VAL A 50 2.36 12.52 -8.55
N PHE A 51 1.73 12.12 -9.65
CA PHE A 51 1.24 13.04 -10.67
C PHE A 51 0.33 14.14 -10.10
N LEU A 52 -0.68 13.76 -9.30
CA LEU A 52 -1.57 14.73 -8.67
C LEU A 52 -0.81 15.66 -7.71
N SER A 53 0.12 15.12 -6.92
CA SER A 53 0.91 15.87 -5.94
C SER A 53 1.87 16.86 -6.61
N GLU A 54 2.34 16.56 -7.81
CA GLU A 54 3.17 17.48 -8.62
C GLU A 54 2.33 18.59 -9.26
N GLU A 55 1.10 18.30 -9.68
CA GLU A 55 0.21 19.28 -10.31
C GLU A 55 -0.43 20.24 -9.29
N ASP A 56 -0.82 19.76 -8.10
CA ASP A 56 -1.39 20.59 -7.03
C ASP A 56 -1.07 20.01 -5.63
N PRO A 57 0.11 20.31 -5.07
CA PRO A 57 0.58 19.73 -3.82
C PRO A 57 -0.35 19.99 -2.62
N GLU A 58 -0.95 21.18 -2.53
CA GLU A 58 -1.81 21.56 -1.42
C GLU A 58 -3.16 20.84 -1.49
N LYS A 59 -3.74 20.70 -2.68
CA LYS A 59 -5.02 20.01 -2.86
C LYS A 59 -4.93 18.51 -2.58
N TYR A 60 -3.80 17.88 -2.90
CA TYR A 60 -3.66 16.42 -2.84
C TYR A 60 -2.82 15.92 -1.66
N SER A 61 -2.38 16.80 -0.76
CA SER A 61 -1.63 16.43 0.46
C SER A 61 -2.37 15.42 1.34
N ASP A 62 -3.71 15.48 1.37
CA ASP A 62 -4.53 14.56 2.16
C ASP A 62 -4.44 13.12 1.67
N TYR A 63 -4.31 12.89 0.35
CA TYR A 63 -4.11 11.55 -0.19
C TYR A 63 -2.74 10.99 0.18
N ILE A 64 -1.70 11.83 0.21
CA ILE A 64 -0.38 11.44 0.71
C ILE A 64 -0.46 11.04 2.19
N ASN A 65 -1.11 11.88 3.00
CA ASN A 65 -1.28 11.63 4.43
C ASN A 65 -2.06 10.35 4.70
N ASP A 66 -3.13 10.09 3.95
CA ASP A 66 -3.92 8.87 4.10
C ASP A 66 -3.13 7.64 3.64
N TYR A 67 -2.34 7.76 2.57
CA TYR A 67 -1.44 6.69 2.14
C TYR A 67 -0.41 6.35 3.22
N HIS A 68 0.20 7.37 3.83
CA HIS A 68 1.12 7.18 4.97
C HIS A 68 0.44 6.48 6.15
N LYS A 69 -0.76 6.92 6.57
CA LYS A 69 -1.49 6.26 7.68
C LYS A 69 -1.76 4.78 7.39
N ILE A 70 -2.06 4.42 6.14
CA ILE A 70 -2.25 3.02 5.74
C ILE A 70 -0.94 2.25 5.89
N ALA A 71 0.18 2.80 5.41
CA ALA A 71 1.50 2.20 5.56
C ALA A 71 1.89 2.00 7.04
N GLU A 72 1.60 2.98 7.90
CA GLU A 72 1.82 2.88 9.35
C GLU A 72 0.95 1.77 9.98
N GLY A 73 -0.26 1.54 9.47
CA GLY A 73 -1.10 0.43 9.89
C GLY A 73 -0.49 -0.93 9.57
N TYR A 74 0.13 -1.09 8.39
CA TYR A 74 0.89 -2.31 8.06
C TYR A 74 2.16 -2.44 8.90
N ARG A 75 2.86 -1.34 9.19
CA ARG A 75 4.01 -1.35 10.12
C ARG A 75 3.59 -1.84 11.51
N PHE A 76 2.50 -1.28 12.05
CA PHE A 76 1.94 -1.74 13.32
C PHE A 76 1.62 -3.23 13.30
N LEU A 77 1.00 -3.73 12.22
CA LEU A 77 0.74 -5.15 12.06
C LEU A 77 2.04 -5.97 12.11
N ASP A 78 3.06 -5.59 11.36
CA ASP A 78 4.33 -6.34 11.32
C ASP A 78 5.04 -6.34 12.69
N ASP A 79 5.08 -5.19 13.37
CA ASP A 79 5.71 -5.03 14.68
C ASP A 79 5.00 -5.85 15.77
N ASN A 80 3.68 -6.05 15.65
CA ASN A 80 2.84 -6.60 16.72
C ASN A 80 2.23 -7.96 16.41
N ARG A 81 2.35 -8.49 15.18
CA ARG A 81 1.68 -9.74 14.76
C ARG A 81 1.93 -10.93 15.67
N THR A 82 3.10 -11.01 16.33
CA THR A 82 3.43 -12.11 17.25
C THR A 82 2.59 -12.11 18.52
N PHE A 83 2.02 -10.96 18.90
CA PHE A 83 1.18 -10.78 20.08
C PHE A 83 -0.32 -10.73 19.76
N MET A 84 -0.69 -10.75 18.47
CA MET A 84 -2.07 -10.66 18.02
C MET A 84 -2.66 -12.05 17.77
N ASN A 85 -3.95 -12.23 18.08
CA ASN A 85 -4.68 -13.41 17.67
C ASN A 85 -5.00 -13.37 16.16
N LYS A 86 -5.25 -14.54 15.58
CA LYS A 86 -5.49 -14.72 14.15
C LYS A 86 -6.62 -13.84 13.61
N ASP A 87 -7.75 -13.79 14.30
CA ASP A 87 -8.92 -13.04 13.83
C ASP A 87 -8.65 -11.53 13.81
N SER A 88 -7.87 -11.03 14.78
CA SER A 88 -7.46 -9.63 14.84
C SER A 88 -6.51 -9.27 13.69
N ILE A 89 -5.58 -10.17 13.36
CA ILE A 89 -4.69 -10.02 12.20
C ILE A 89 -5.52 -9.98 10.92
N GLU A 90 -6.42 -10.94 10.72
CA GLU A 90 -7.26 -11.02 9.52
C GLU A 90 -8.13 -9.78 9.35
N LEU A 91 -8.80 -9.32 10.42
CA LEU A 91 -9.63 -8.12 10.38
C LEU A 91 -8.81 -6.86 10.09
N LEU A 92 -7.63 -6.72 10.69
CA LEU A 92 -6.75 -5.58 10.44
C LEU A 92 -6.24 -5.57 9.00
N VAL A 93 -5.74 -6.69 8.48
CA VAL A 93 -5.28 -6.82 7.09
C VAL A 93 -6.41 -6.46 6.12
N ARG A 94 -7.62 -7.01 6.31
CA ARG A 94 -8.77 -6.68 5.47
C ARG A 94 -9.11 -5.19 5.54
N GLY A 95 -9.11 -4.60 6.73
CA GLY A 95 -9.37 -3.18 6.91
C GLY A 95 -8.35 -2.30 6.21
N LEU A 96 -7.06 -2.66 6.27
CA LEU A 96 -5.99 -1.94 5.59
C LEU A 96 -6.08 -2.08 4.06
N ASN A 97 -6.35 -3.29 3.56
CA ASN A 97 -6.54 -3.55 2.12
C ASN A 97 -7.70 -2.72 1.56
N VAL A 98 -8.87 -2.72 2.22
CA VAL A 98 -10.03 -1.93 1.78
C VAL A 98 -9.72 -0.43 1.77
N LYS A 99 -9.03 0.08 2.80
CA LYS A 99 -8.60 1.49 2.83
C LYS A 99 -7.68 1.82 1.65
N LYS A 100 -6.71 0.95 1.37
CA LYS A 100 -5.78 1.10 0.24
C LYS A 100 -6.52 1.12 -1.08
N ASP A 101 -7.40 0.17 -1.32
CA ASP A 101 -8.14 0.05 -2.57
C ASP A 101 -9.04 1.26 -2.81
N VAL A 102 -9.76 1.72 -1.78
CA VAL A 102 -10.62 2.91 -1.86
C VAL A 102 -9.80 4.16 -2.14
N LEU A 103 -8.68 4.37 -1.45
CA LEU A 103 -7.80 5.50 -1.69
C LEU A 103 -7.26 5.47 -3.13
N CYS A 104 -6.79 4.31 -3.58
CA CYS A 104 -6.27 4.15 -4.93
C CYS A 104 -7.31 4.38 -6.01
N SER A 105 -8.56 3.94 -5.81
CA SER A 105 -9.65 4.24 -6.74
C SER A 105 -9.93 5.74 -6.82
N ARG A 106 -9.92 6.46 -5.69
CA ARG A 106 -10.12 7.93 -5.65
C ARG A 106 -8.99 8.67 -6.35
N VAL A 107 -7.75 8.34 -6.04
CA VAL A 107 -6.56 8.93 -6.66
C VAL A 107 -6.61 8.76 -8.18
N LYS A 108 -6.84 7.53 -8.68
CA LYS A 108 -6.93 7.26 -10.12
C LYS A 108 -8.05 8.04 -10.80
N PHE A 109 -9.21 8.15 -10.15
CA PHE A 109 -10.33 8.92 -10.67
C PHE A 109 -9.99 10.41 -10.76
N GLU A 110 -9.40 10.99 -9.72
CA GLU A 110 -8.97 12.39 -9.71
C GLU A 110 -7.91 12.67 -10.78
N SER A 111 -6.92 11.79 -10.96
CA SER A 111 -5.92 11.92 -12.03
C SER A 111 -6.56 11.92 -13.40
N PHE A 112 -7.54 11.04 -13.63
CA PHE A 112 -8.31 11.04 -14.88
C PHE A 112 -9.07 12.35 -15.10
N GLN A 113 -9.74 12.89 -14.07
CA GLN A 113 -10.44 14.17 -14.18
C GLN A 113 -9.48 15.32 -14.49
N HIS A 114 -8.31 15.35 -13.83
CA HIS A 114 -7.30 16.37 -14.07
C HIS A 114 -6.79 16.34 -15.51
N LEU A 115 -6.45 15.15 -16.03
CA LEU A 115 -6.05 14.99 -17.43
C LEU A 115 -7.16 15.39 -18.39
N LYS A 116 -8.40 14.92 -18.15
CA LYS A 116 -9.55 15.27 -18.99
C LYS A 116 -9.74 16.79 -19.10
N ASN A 117 -9.68 17.51 -17.99
CA ASN A 117 -9.85 18.97 -17.96
C ASN A 117 -8.72 19.72 -18.69
N LYS A 118 -7.51 19.15 -18.76
CA LYS A 118 -6.36 19.75 -19.46
C LYS A 118 -6.44 19.62 -20.99
N PHE A 119 -7.20 18.64 -21.50
CA PHE A 119 -7.39 18.39 -22.93
C PHE A 119 -8.73 18.89 -23.49
N GLN A 120 -9.54 19.58 -22.67
CA GLN A 120 -10.77 20.27 -23.09
C GLN A 120 -10.51 21.76 -23.28
#